data_AF-A0A832CCA4-F1
#
_entry.id   AF-A0A832CCA4-F1
#
_cell.length_a   1.000
_cell.length_b   1.000
_cell.length_c   1.000
_cell.angle_alpha   90.00
_cell.angle_beta   90.00
_cell.angle_gamma   90.00
#
_symmetry.space_group_name_H-M   'P 1'
#
loop_
_entity.id
_entity.type
_entity.pdbx_description
1 polymer ?
#
loop_
_entity_poly.entity_id
_entity_poly.type
_entity_poly.pdbx_seq_one_letter_code
_entity_poly.pdbx_strand_id
1 'polypeptide(L)'
;MGLLRLPERLRSELSKPHGILLTGDLESNVGSVLSLIRQEKPPKVVVVGDYALTGFIKIGYMPSLGIYDRKTKRSPFPSTLEPTEVVKNPPGHISDEAVLAIRRLISSPSPSLLYID
;
A
#
# COMPACT_ATOMS: atom_id res chain seq x y z
N MET A 1 -1.43 -23.84 -1.84
CA MET A 1 -1.06 -22.41 -1.77
C MET A 1 0.44 -22.34 -1.56
N GLY A 2 1.13 -21.63 -2.44
CA GLY A 2 2.56 -21.36 -2.39
C GLY A 2 2.88 -20.08 -1.63
N LEU A 3 4.17 -19.95 -1.30
CA LEU A 3 4.78 -18.81 -0.64
C LEU A 3 6.05 -18.46 -1.42
N LEU A 4 6.08 -17.28 -2.01
CA LEU A 4 7.28 -16.75 -2.64
C LEU A 4 8.11 -16.04 -1.58
N ARG A 5 9.29 -16.59 -1.25
CA ARG A 5 10.24 -15.94 -0.35
C ARG A 5 11.15 -15.01 -1.15
N LEU A 6 11.31 -13.78 -0.68
CA LEU A 6 12.27 -12.83 -1.26
C LEU A 6 13.69 -13.42 -1.16
N PRO A 7 14.37 -13.70 -2.30
CA PRO A 7 15.75 -14.15 -2.26
C PRO A 7 16.66 -13.07 -1.69
N GLU A 8 17.59 -13.43 -0.81
CA GLU A 8 18.46 -12.47 -0.13
C GLU A 8 19.28 -11.62 -1.13
N ARG A 9 19.74 -12.24 -2.22
CA ARG A 9 20.45 -11.54 -3.31
C ARG A 9 19.64 -10.43 -3.99
N LEU A 10 18.30 -10.45 -3.88
CA LEU A 10 17.41 -9.46 -4.48
C LEU A 10 16.98 -8.38 -3.48
N ARG A 11 17.28 -8.52 -2.18
CA ARG A 11 16.90 -7.53 -1.18
C ARG A 11 17.48 -6.15 -1.49
N SER A 12 18.77 -6.09 -1.80
CA SER A 12 19.45 -4.82 -2.11
C SER A 12 18.88 -4.15 -3.36
N GLU A 13 18.56 -4.94 -4.38
CA GLU A 13 18.01 -4.43 -5.64
C GLU A 13 16.59 -3.93 -5.48
N LEU A 14 15.72 -4.68 -4.79
CA LEU A 14 14.31 -4.32 -4.59
C LEU A 14 14.09 -3.27 -3.50
N SER A 15 15.14 -2.93 -2.75
CA SER A 15 15.12 -1.82 -1.78
C SER A 15 15.46 -0.47 -2.42
N LYS A 16 15.89 -0.45 -3.69
CA LYS A 16 16.11 0.80 -4.42
C LYS A 16 14.77 1.44 -4.78
N PRO A 17 14.68 2.78 -4.84
CA PRO A 17 13.49 3.43 -5.37
C PRO A 17 13.22 3.00 -6.81
N HIS A 18 12.04 2.45 -7.07
CA HIS A 18 11.60 2.04 -8.41
C HIS A 18 10.75 3.12 -9.11
N GLY A 19 11.02 4.38 -8.78
CA GLY A 19 10.27 5.55 -9.25
C GLY A 19 10.80 6.82 -8.60
N ILE A 20 9.94 7.84 -8.53
CA ILE A 20 10.28 9.13 -7.94
C ILE A 20 10.37 8.97 -6.42
N LEU A 21 11.53 9.25 -5.85
CA LEU A 21 11.72 9.34 -4.39
C LEU A 21 11.32 10.74 -3.93
N LEU A 22 10.26 10.84 -3.13
CA LEU A 22 9.85 12.08 -2.48
C LEU A 22 10.51 12.19 -1.11
N THR A 23 11.20 13.31 -0.86
CA THR A 23 12.04 13.52 0.33
C THR A 23 11.47 14.53 1.32
N GLY A 24 10.26 15.05 1.08
CA GLY A 24 9.57 15.96 1.99
C GLY A 24 8.95 15.24 3.19
N ASP A 25 8.25 15.98 4.03
CA ASP A 25 7.36 15.41 5.05
C ASP A 25 6.12 14.73 4.41
N LEU A 26 5.34 14.03 5.23
CA LEU A 26 4.16 13.28 4.76
C LEU A 26 3.14 14.17 4.03
N GLU A 27 2.84 15.36 4.54
CA GLU A 27 1.81 16.22 3.96
C GLU A 27 2.27 16.77 2.62
N SER A 28 3.51 17.26 2.56
CA SER A 28 4.14 17.74 1.32
C SER A 28 4.22 16.65 0.24
N ASN A 29 4.63 15.44 0.62
CA ASN A 29 4.73 14.31 -0.30
C ASN A 29 3.34 13.87 -0.81
N VAL A 30 2.35 13.78 0.08
CA VAL A 30 0.98 13.45 -0.31
C VAL A 30 0.41 14.49 -1.27
N GLY A 31 0.63 15.79 -1.01
CA GLY A 31 0.21 16.86 -1.91
C GLY A 31 0.85 16.77 -3.30
N SER A 32 2.13 16.42 -3.35
CA SER A 32 2.87 16.20 -4.60
C SER A 32 2.30 15.02 -5.40
N VAL A 33 2.01 13.89 -4.73
CA VAL A 33 1.40 12.72 -5.37
C VAL A 33 -0.01 13.01 -5.85
N LEU A 34 -0.82 13.74 -5.09
CA LEU A 34 -2.16 14.14 -5.53
C LEU A 34 -2.14 15.01 -6.79
N SER A 35 -1.15 15.89 -6.91
CA SER A 35 -0.96 16.72 -8.11
C SER A 35 -0.64 15.85 -9.32
N LEU A 36 0.24 14.85 -9.15
CA LEU A 36 0.55 13.84 -10.19
C LEU A 36 -0.69 13.02 -10.58
N ILE A 37 -1.49 12.56 -9.61
CA ILE A 37 -2.73 11.81 -9.89
C ILE A 37 -3.72 12.64 -10.71
N ARG A 38 -3.86 13.94 -10.40
CA ARG A 38 -4.75 14.84 -11.16
C ARG A 38 -4.27 15.06 -12.59
N GLN A 39 -2.95 15.15 -12.78
CA GLN A 39 -2.34 15.36 -14.09
C GLN A 39 -2.40 14.09 -14.95
N GLU A 40 -1.94 12.96 -14.42
CA GLU A 40 -1.79 11.70 -15.17
C GLU A 40 -3.11 10.93 -15.30
N LYS A 41 -4.09 11.20 -14.41
CA LYS A 41 -5.39 10.53 -14.36
C LYS A 41 -5.28 9.00 -14.47
N PRO A 42 -4.47 8.35 -13.60
CA PRO A 42 -4.28 6.91 -13.68
C PRO A 42 -5.60 6.18 -13.44
N PRO A 43 -5.83 5.02 -14.09
CA PRO A 43 -7.07 4.27 -13.94
C PRO A 43 -7.25 3.70 -12.53
N LYS A 44 -6.14 3.45 -11.82
CA LYS A 44 -6.11 2.94 -10.45
C LYS A 44 -4.92 3.54 -9.70
N VAL A 45 -5.10 3.76 -8.40
CA VAL A 45 -4.03 4.20 -7.48
C VAL A 45 -3.93 3.18 -6.35
N VAL A 46 -2.72 2.68 -6.11
CA VAL A 46 -2.42 1.74 -5.03
C VAL A 46 -1.49 2.40 -4.03
N VAL A 47 -1.83 2.32 -2.74
CA VAL A 47 -1.00 2.84 -1.65
C VAL A 47 -0.63 1.68 -0.74
N VAL A 48 0.67 1.53 -0.47
CA VAL A 48 1.21 0.44 0.35
C VAL A 48 1.92 1.02 1.58
N GLY A 49 1.61 0.48 2.75
CA GLY A 49 2.20 0.84 4.02
C GLY A 49 1.34 1.80 4.86
N ASP A 50 1.30 1.54 6.16
CA ASP A 50 0.46 2.26 7.13
C ASP A 50 0.67 3.78 7.10
N TYR A 51 1.93 4.22 7.04
CA TYR A 51 2.30 5.64 7.10
C TYR A 51 1.81 6.42 5.87
N ALA A 52 2.04 5.86 4.68
CA ALA A 52 1.58 6.46 3.44
C ALA A 52 0.06 6.49 3.38
N LEU A 53 -0.61 5.36 3.65
CA LEU A 53 -2.06 5.25 3.62
C LEU A 53 -2.71 6.23 4.60
N THR A 54 -2.18 6.36 5.82
CA THR A 54 -2.67 7.34 6.80
C THR A 54 -2.61 8.77 6.26
N GLY A 55 -1.53 9.15 5.57
CA GLY A 55 -1.39 10.48 4.98
C GLY A 55 -2.48 10.80 3.96
N PHE A 56 -2.76 9.87 3.04
CA PHE A 56 -3.83 10.05 2.05
C PHE A 56 -5.22 10.11 2.69
N ILE A 57 -5.51 9.23 3.65
CA ILE A 57 -6.82 9.16 4.32
C ILE A 57 -7.08 10.44 5.14
N LYS A 58 -6.08 10.97 5.85
CA LYS A 58 -6.21 12.19 6.65
C LYS A 58 -6.69 13.40 5.84
N ILE A 59 -6.37 13.44 4.55
CA ILE A 59 -6.77 14.52 3.64
C ILE A 59 -7.99 14.17 2.78
N GLY A 60 -8.68 13.07 3.10
CA GLY A 60 -9.90 12.65 2.42
C GLY A 60 -9.68 11.95 1.07
N TYR A 61 -8.45 11.52 0.75
CA TYR A 61 -8.18 10.75 -0.47
C TYR A 61 -8.20 9.25 -0.19
N MET A 62 -9.14 8.54 -0.82
CA MET A 62 -9.23 7.08 -0.76
C MET A 62 -8.60 6.45 -2.02
N PRO A 63 -7.52 5.66 -1.92
CA PRO A 63 -6.93 4.99 -3.08
C PRO A 63 -7.84 3.86 -3.59
N SER A 64 -7.62 3.41 -4.83
CA SER A 64 -8.34 2.25 -5.36
C SER A 64 -8.04 0.98 -4.57
N LEU A 65 -6.80 0.84 -4.09
CA LEU A 65 -6.39 -0.22 -3.17
C LEU A 65 -5.40 0.33 -2.14
N GLY A 66 -5.72 0.19 -0.85
CA GLY A 66 -4.78 0.40 0.25
C GLY A 66 -4.30 -0.93 0.82
N ILE A 67 -3.00 -1.11 1.01
CA ILE A 67 -2.40 -2.31 1.61
C ILE A 67 -1.63 -1.90 2.86
N TYR A 68 -1.92 -2.51 4.01
CA TYR A 68 -1.39 -2.08 5.31
C TYR A 68 -1.23 -3.28 6.25
N ASP A 69 -0.35 -3.20 7.24
CA ASP A 69 -0.01 -4.33 8.13
C ASP A 69 -0.12 -4.00 9.64
N ARG A 70 -0.47 -2.76 10.01
CA ARG A 70 -0.59 -2.27 11.40
C ARG A 70 0.65 -2.53 12.27
N LYS A 71 1.79 -2.92 11.69
CA LYS A 71 3.03 -3.25 12.43
C LYS A 71 3.92 -2.02 12.60
N THR A 72 3.52 -0.87 12.07
CA THR A 72 4.28 0.37 12.26
C THR A 72 4.16 0.92 13.68
N LYS A 73 5.27 0.90 14.42
CA LYS A 73 5.39 1.47 15.78
C LYS A 73 5.44 3.01 15.82
N ARG A 74 5.32 3.69 14.68
CA ARG A 74 5.71 5.12 14.51
C ARG A 74 4.53 6.09 14.53
N SER A 75 3.29 5.64 14.37
CA SER A 75 2.07 6.47 14.47
C SER A 75 0.84 5.59 14.59
N PRO A 76 -0.25 6.03 15.25
CA PRO A 76 -1.50 5.30 15.23
C PRO A 76 -2.04 5.28 13.79
N PHE A 77 -2.13 4.08 13.20
CA PHE A 77 -2.96 3.89 12.02
C PHE A 77 -4.42 4.17 12.41
N PRO A 78 -5.24 4.83 11.56
CA PRO A 78 -6.62 5.13 11.91
C PRO A 78 -7.35 3.84 12.29
N SER A 79 -7.72 3.72 13.56
CA SER A 79 -8.39 2.53 14.10
C SER A 79 -9.77 2.31 13.48
N THR A 80 -10.32 3.32 12.82
CA THR A 80 -11.63 3.34 12.16
C THR A 80 -11.63 2.80 10.73
N LEU A 81 -10.46 2.46 10.16
CA LEU A 81 -10.39 1.84 8.83
C LEU A 81 -10.62 0.34 8.94
N GLU A 82 -11.83 -0.07 8.57
CA GLU A 82 -12.23 -1.46 8.44
C GLU A 82 -11.62 -2.07 7.18
N PRO A 83 -10.91 -3.21 7.28
CA PRO A 83 -10.40 -3.91 6.11
C PRO A 83 -11.54 -4.45 5.24
N THR A 84 -11.38 -4.36 3.93
CA THR A 84 -12.22 -5.10 2.98
C THR A 84 -11.89 -6.59 3.01
N GLU A 85 -10.61 -6.93 3.14
CA GLU A 85 -10.14 -8.31 3.26
C GLU A 85 -8.91 -8.37 4.19
N VAL A 86 -8.76 -9.49 4.87
CA VAL A 86 -7.58 -9.81 5.71
C VAL A 86 -6.91 -11.04 5.12
N VAL A 87 -5.60 -10.97 4.91
CA VAL A 87 -4.80 -12.09 4.41
C VAL A 87 -3.57 -12.31 5.28
N LYS A 88 -3.15 -13.56 5.41
CA LYS A 88 -1.92 -13.89 6.12
C LYS A 88 -0.74 -13.85 5.17
N ASN A 89 0.28 -13.09 5.54
CA ASN A 89 1.51 -13.04 4.76
C ASN A 89 2.74 -12.92 5.66
N PRO A 90 3.53 -14.00 5.79
CA PRO A 90 4.74 -13.98 6.60
C PRO A 90 5.73 -12.90 6.14
N PRO A 91 6.52 -12.32 7.06
CA PRO A 91 7.54 -11.33 6.70
C PRO A 91 8.48 -11.83 5.61
N GLY A 92 8.75 -10.99 4.60
CA GLY A 92 9.64 -11.33 3.48
C GLY A 92 9.07 -12.35 2.50
N HIS A 93 7.76 -12.63 2.57
CA HIS A 93 7.06 -13.50 1.62
C HIS A 93 5.98 -12.73 0.86
N ILE A 94 5.52 -13.32 -0.24
CA ILE A 94 4.24 -13.01 -0.86
C ILE A 94 3.51 -14.35 -1.02
N SER A 95 2.45 -14.56 -0.24
CA SER A 95 1.60 -15.74 -0.32
C SER A 95 0.70 -15.69 -1.56
N ASP A 96 0.34 -16.86 -2.10
CA ASP A 96 -0.68 -16.93 -3.16
C ASP A 96 -2.00 -16.27 -2.72
N GLU A 97 -2.31 -16.34 -1.42
CA GLU A 97 -3.45 -15.64 -0.82
C GLU A 97 -3.40 -14.14 -1.07
N ALA A 98 -2.27 -13.53 -0.74
CA ALA A 98 -2.05 -12.10 -0.93
C ALA A 98 -2.11 -11.74 -2.42
N VAL A 99 -1.52 -12.55 -3.31
CA VAL A 99 -1.59 -12.30 -4.77
C VAL A 99 -3.04 -12.34 -5.26
N LEU A 100 -3.82 -13.35 -4.85
CA LEU A 100 -5.20 -13.49 -5.27
C LEU A 100 -6.08 -12.36 -4.70
N ALA A 101 -5.87 -11.98 -3.44
CA ALA A 101 -6.56 -10.85 -2.82
C ALA A 101 -6.26 -9.54 -3.56
N ILE A 102 -4.98 -9.23 -3.81
CA ILE A 102 -4.59 -8.04 -4.57
C ILE A 102 -5.27 -8.02 -5.94
N ARG A 103 -5.27 -9.15 -6.67
CA ARG A 103 -5.93 -9.26 -7.99
C ARG A 103 -7.43 -8.99 -7.94
N ARG A 104 -8.14 -9.54 -6.94
CA ARG A 104 -9.58 -9.30 -6.77
C ARG A 104 -9.86 -7.85 -6.40
N LEU A 105 -9.16 -7.32 -5.40
CA LEU A 105 -9.45 -6.01 -4.84
C LEU A 105 -9.08 -4.86 -5.79
N ILE A 106 -7.97 -4.97 -6.54
CA ILE A 106 -7.61 -3.93 -7.53
C ILE A 106 -8.61 -3.85 -8.69
N SER A 107 -9.26 -4.98 -8.99
CA SER A 107 -10.29 -5.09 -10.03
C SER A 107 -11.67 -4.60 -9.56
N SER A 108 -11.84 -4.34 -8.26
CA SER A 108 -13.10 -3.83 -7.70
C SER A 108 -13.43 -2.45 -8.26
N PRO A 109 -14.72 -2.14 -8.55
CA PRO A 109 -15.14 -0.79 -8.91
C PRO A 109 -15.06 0.19 -7.73
N SER A 110 -15.12 -0.31 -6.49
CA SER A 110 -15.02 0.49 -5.27
C SER A 110 -13.62 0.42 -4.66
N PRO A 111 -13.19 1.47 -3.93
CA PRO A 111 -11.99 1.42 -3.11
C PRO A 111 -11.97 0.22 -2.16
N SER A 112 -10.80 -0.39 -2.01
CA SER A 112 -10.61 -1.56 -1.17
C SER A 112 -9.42 -1.40 -0.23
N LEU A 113 -9.49 -2.01 0.94
CA LEU A 113 -8.44 -2.02 1.94
C LEU A 113 -8.05 -3.46 2.27
N LEU A 114 -6.79 -3.81 2.03
CA LEU A 114 -6.22 -5.11 2.31
C LEU A 114 -5.35 -5.03 3.57
N TYR A 115 -5.77 -5.71 4.62
CA TYR A 115 -4.97 -5.87 5.83
C TYR A 115 -4.10 -7.13 5.72
N ILE A 116 -2.81 -6.96 5.95
CA ILE A 116 -1.83 -8.03 5.99
C ILE A 116 -1.53 -8.40 7.44
N ASP A 117 -1.92 -9.60 7.84
CA ASP A 117 -1.63 -10.20 9.14
C ASP A 117 -0.29 -10.95 9.14
#